data_AF-A5GWW4-F1
#
_entry.id   AF-A5GWW4-F1
#
_cell.length_a   1.000
_cell.length_b   1.000
_cell.length_c   1.000
_cell.angle_alpha   90.00
_cell.angle_beta   90.00
_cell.angle_gamma   90.00
#
_symmetry.space_group_name_H-M   'P 1'
#
loop_
_entity.id
_entity.type
_entity.pdbx_description
1 polymer ?
#
loop_
_entity_poly.entity_id
_entity_poly.type
_entity_poly.pdbx_seq_one_letter_code
_entity_poly.pdbx_strand_id
1 'polypeptide(L)' 'MITPVMARHSSHQSPARLTSLIASLRLRYAEADHRGDAQAKQTLFQEAIYLGIQPELFTQPQ' A
#
# COMPACT_ATOMS: atom_id res chain seq x y z
N MET A 1 -35.46 -6.83 4.64
CA MET A 1 -34.80 -6.30 3.43
C MET A 1 -33.38 -5.95 3.84
N ILE A 2 -32.37 -6.69 3.35
CA ILE A 2 -30.97 -6.49 3.72
C ILE A 2 -30.34 -5.62 2.65
N THR A 3 -29.99 -4.39 2.99
CA THR A 3 -29.35 -3.42 2.10
C THR A 3 -27.93 -3.90 1.80
N PRO A 4 -27.55 -4.16 0.53
CA PRO A 4 -26.15 -4.44 0.24
C PRO A 4 -25.37 -3.14 0.37
N VAL A 5 -24.37 -3.11 1.27
CA VAL A 5 -23.40 -2.04 1.32
C VAL A 5 -22.62 -2.07 0.00
N MET A 6 -22.99 -1.16 -0.89
CA MET A 6 -22.25 -0.91 -2.11
C MET A 6 -20.88 -0.36 -1.71
N ALA A 7 -19.89 -1.25 -1.63
CA ALA A 7 -18.50 -0.90 -1.84
C ALA A 7 -18.37 -0.37 -3.28
N ARG A 8 -18.69 0.90 -3.47
CA ARG A 8 -18.55 1.61 -4.75
C ARG A 8 -17.70 2.83 -4.50
N HIS A 9 -16.40 2.66 -4.69
CA HIS A 9 -15.53 3.60 -5.40
C HIS A 9 -14.20 2.90 -5.72
N SER A 10 -14.27 1.89 -6.59
CA SER A 10 -13.10 1.48 -7.38
C SER A 10 -12.86 2.57 -8.43
N SER A 11 -12.30 3.70 -8.01
CA SER A 11 -11.69 4.66 -8.90
C SER A 11 -10.73 3.87 -9.79
N HIS A 12 -10.91 3.94 -11.12
CA HIS A 12 -10.11 3.26 -12.14
C HIS A 12 -8.62 3.64 -12.03
N GLN A 13 -7.93 3.09 -11.04
CA GLN A 13 -6.50 3.26 -10.90
C GLN A 13 -5.87 2.49 -12.06
N SER A 14 -5.33 3.22 -13.03
CA SER A 14 -4.62 2.60 -14.13
C SER A 14 -3.53 1.67 -13.57
N PRO A 15 -3.31 0.50 -14.18
CA PRO A 15 -2.29 -0.43 -13.71
C PRO A 15 -0.91 0.23 -13.61
N ALA A 16 -0.60 1.18 -14.50
CA ALA A 16 0.60 2.00 -14.42
C ALA A 16 0.70 2.82 -13.11
N ARG A 17 -0.39 3.46 -12.68
CA ARG A 17 -0.42 4.24 -11.43
C ARG A 17 -0.27 3.33 -10.20
N LEU A 18 -0.89 2.15 -10.21
CA LEU A 18 -0.71 1.16 -9.15
C LEU A 18 0.74 0.68 -9.05
N THR A 19 1.37 0.38 -10.18
CA THR A 19 2.79 0.00 -10.23
C THR A 19 3.69 1.11 -9.68
N SER A 20 3.45 2.37 -10.04
CA SER A 20 4.23 3.50 -9.50
C SER A 20 4.06 3.68 -7.98
N LEU A 21 2.84 3.49 -7.47
CA LEU A 21 2.58 3.57 -6.02
C LEU A 21 3.28 2.45 -5.26
N ILE A 22 3.20 1.21 -5.75
CA ILE A 22 3.90 0.06 -5.15
C ILE A 22 5.42 0.28 -5.17
N ALA A 23 5.97 0.78 -6.28
CA ALA A 23 7.39 1.10 -6.38
C ALA A 23 7.83 2.17 -5.36
N SER A 24 7.00 3.21 -5.15
CA SER A 24 7.26 4.23 -4.13
C SER A 24 7.21 3.66 -2.71
N LEU A 25 6.23 2.81 -2.40
CA LEU A 25 6.12 2.14 -1.10
C LEU A 25 7.32 1.23 -0.84
N ARG A 26 7.79 0.47 -1.85
CA ARG A 26 8.99 -0.37 -1.76
C ARG A 26 10.23 0.43 -1.40
N LEU A 27 10.46 1.54 -2.09
CA LEU A 27 11.63 2.39 -1.85
C LEU A 27 11.64 2.92 -0.41
N ARG A 28 10.51 3.46 0.05
CA ARG A 28 10.37 3.99 1.42
C ARG A 28 10.48 2.89 2.47
N TYR A 29 9.95 1.70 2.20
CA TYR A 29 10.07 0.56 3.10
C TYR A 29 11.52 0.09 3.23
N ALA A 30 12.26 -0.01 2.12
CA ALA A 30 13.67 -0.36 2.14
C ALA A 30 14.49 0.68 2.92
N GLU A 31 14.23 1.98 2.73
CA GLU A 31 14.89 3.03 3.50
C GLU A 31 14.59 2.93 5.00
N ALA A 32 13.33 2.69 5.37
CA ALA A 32 12.94 2.47 6.76
C ALA A 32 13.58 1.20 7.35
N ASP A 33 13.72 0.13 6.55
CA ASP A 33 14.41 -1.10 6.93
C ASP A 33 15.90 -0.87 7.18
N HIS A 34 16.59 -0.21 6.24
CA HIS A 34 18.00 0.17 6.39
C HIS A 34 18.27 1.03 7.63
N ARG A 35 17.31 1.88 8.02
CA ARG A 35 17.42 2.73 9.21
C ARG A 35 16.97 2.06 10.50
N GLY A 36 16.38 0.86 10.44
CA GLY A 36 15.75 0.21 11.60
C GLY A 36 14.51 0.97 12.12
N ASP A 37 13.89 1.81 11.29
CA ASP A 37 12.79 2.67 11.68
C ASP A 37 11.45 1.93 11.65
N ALA A 38 11.10 1.34 12.80
CA ALA A 38 9.86 0.61 12.97
C ALA A 38 8.60 1.50 12.84
N GLN A 39 8.69 2.78 13.20
CA GLN A 39 7.56 3.72 13.09
C GLN A 39 7.29 4.09 11.62
N ALA A 40 8.33 4.33 10.85
CA ALA A 40 8.21 4.56 9.41
C ALA A 40 7.60 3.34 8.71
N LYS A 41 8.04 2.12 9.06
CA LYS A 41 7.42 0.89 8.54
C LYS A 41 5.92 0.84 8.88
N GLN A 42 5.55 1.02 10.15
CA GLN A 42 4.14 1.00 10.58
C GLN A 42 3.28 2.03 9.84
N THR A 43 3.82 3.22 9.59
CA THR A 43 3.14 4.27 8.82
C THR A 43 2.90 3.83 7.38
N LEU A 44 3.88 3.18 6.73
CA LEU A 44 3.73 2.63 5.38
C LEU A 44 2.68 1.50 5.32
N PHE A 45 2.57 0.67 6.36
CA PHE A 45 1.48 -0.32 6.46
C PHE A 45 0.10 0.35 6.50
N GLN A 46 -0.06 1.41 7.29
CA GLN A 46 -1.33 2.14 7.38
C GLN A 46 -1.68 2.83 6.06
N GLU A 47 -0.69 3.44 5.40
CA GLU A 47 -0.85 4.06 4.08
C GLU A 47 -1.30 3.04 3.04
N ALA A 48 -0.69 1.86 3.03
CA ALA A 48 -1.07 0.78 2.13
C ALA A 48 -2.52 0.32 2.32
N ILE A 49 -2.96 0.14 3.57
CA ILE A 49 -4.35 -0.21 3.88
C ILE A 49 -5.31 0.87 3.38
N TYR A 50 -4.99 2.14 3.61
CA TYR A 50 -5.80 3.26 3.12
C TYR A 50 -5.90 3.29 1.58
N LEU A 51 -4.81 2.92 0.90
CA LEU A 51 -4.74 2.84 -0.56
C LEU A 51 -5.32 1.53 -1.14
N GLY A 52 -5.73 0.58 -0.30
CA GLY A 52 -6.16 -0.75 -0.74
C GLY A 52 -5.03 -1.60 -1.35
N ILE A 53 -3.78 -1.31 -0.99
CA ILE A 53 -2.58 -2.03 -1.42
C ILE A 53 -2.23 -3.07 -0.34
N GLN A 54 -2.07 -4.32 -0.76
CA GLN A 54 -1.61 -5.39 0.13
C GLN A 54 -0.14 -5.15 0.53
N PRO A 55 0.20 -5.13 1.83
CA PRO A 55 1.57 -4.85 2.28
C PRO A 55 2.65 -5.76 1.69
N GLU A 56 2.31 -7.03 1.46
CA GLU A 56 3.16 -8.04 0.85
C GLU A 56 3.73 -7.60 -0.51
N LEU A 57 2.98 -6.75 -1.24
CA LEU A 57 3.41 -6.24 -2.54
C LEU A 57 4.65 -5.33 -2.44
N PHE A 58 4.96 -4.76 -1.27
CA PHE A 58 6.13 -3.88 -1.10
C PHE A 58 7.07 -4.25 0.04
N THR A 59 6.75 -5.26 0.85
CA THR A 59 7.61 -5.74 1.94
C THR A 59 8.46 -6.96 1.57
N GLN A 60 8.14 -7.66 0.47
CA GLN A 60 8.92 -8.81 0.01
C GLN A 60 10.23 -8.36 -0.66
N PRO A 61 11.39 -8.90 -0.24
CA PRO A 61 12.60 -8.81 -1.04
C PRO A 61 12.38 -9.58 -2.34
N GLN A 62 12.70 -8.97 -3.49
CA GLN A 62 12.71 -9.62 -4.80
C GLN A 62 13.82 -10.66 -4.88
#